data_AF-A0A318CN41-F1
#
_entry.id   AF-A0A318CN41-F1
#
_cell.length_a   1.000
_cell.length_b   1.000
_cell.length_c   1.000
_cell.angle_alpha   90.00
_cell.angle_beta   90.00
_cell.angle_gamma   90.00
#
_symmetry.space_group_name_H-M   'P 1'
#
loop_
_entity.id
_entity.type
_entity.pdbx_description
1 polymer ?
#
loop_
_entity_poly.entity_id
_entity_poly.type
_entity_poly.pdbx_seq_one_letter_code
_entity_poly.pdbx_strand_id
1 'polypeptide(L)' 'MDNGYDTCADCRDFQELRKCNKLNNIITKLFGLISRTDRTGNLDRIREIGLEKFKSENM' A
#
# COMPACT_ATOMS: atom_id res chain seq x y z
N MET A 1 -12.78 0.91 1.05
CA MET A 1 -12.25 -0.35 1.57
C MET A 1 -13.41 -1.31 1.76
N ASP A 2 -13.23 -2.58 1.41
CA ASP A 2 -14.34 -3.56 1.40
C ASP A 2 -14.43 -4.38 2.70
N ASN A 3 -13.45 -4.23 3.60
CA ASN A 3 -13.27 -5.08 4.80
C ASN A 3 -13.19 -4.29 6.13
N GLY A 4 -13.52 -3.00 6.13
CA GLY A 4 -13.42 -2.16 7.34
C GLY A 4 -11.99 -1.85 7.82
N TYR A 5 -10.99 -2.07 6.97
CA TYR A 5 -9.59 -1.75 7.27
C TYR A 5 -9.25 -0.27 7.07
N ASP A 6 -8.35 0.25 7.89
CA ASP A 6 -7.82 1.61 7.78
C ASP A 6 -6.85 1.76 6.61
N THR A 7 -6.16 0.69 6.23
CA THR A 7 -5.23 0.69 5.10
C THR A 7 -5.23 -0.66 4.36
N CYS A 8 -4.83 -0.64 3.08
CA CYS A 8 -4.62 -1.86 2.31
C CYS A 8 -3.53 -2.77 2.91
N ALA A 9 -2.67 -2.24 3.78
CA ALA A 9 -1.65 -3.01 4.50
C ALA A 9 -2.27 -4.05 5.45
N ASP A 10 -3.45 -3.76 6.01
CA ASP A 10 -4.16 -4.64 6.94
C ASP A 10 -4.87 -5.82 6.24
N CYS A 11 -4.95 -5.77 4.90
CA CYS A 11 -5.56 -6.82 4.11
C CYS A 11 -4.77 -8.13 4.28
N ARG A 12 -5.48 -9.21 4.66
CA ARG A 12 -4.92 -10.55 4.90
C ARG A 12 -5.13 -11.51 3.72
N ASP A 13 -5.88 -11.11 2.71
CA ASP A 13 -6.18 -11.94 1.53
C ASP A 13 -4.93 -12.24 0.69
N PHE A 14 -3.90 -11.39 0.81
CA PHE A 14 -2.65 -11.52 0.08
C PHE A 14 -1.45 -11.46 1.04
N GLN A 15 -0.67 -12.54 1.06
CA GLN A 15 0.63 -12.54 1.72
C GLN A 15 1.56 -11.49 1.09
N GLU A 16 1.58 -11.41 -0.24
CA GLU A 16 2.33 -10.40 -1.00
C GLU A 16 1.38 -9.39 -1.64
N LEU A 17 1.45 -8.10 -1.25
CA LEU A 17 0.53 -7.07 -1.76
C LEU A 17 0.61 -6.88 -3.29
N ARG A 18 1.76 -7.17 -3.90
CA ARG A 18 1.95 -7.14 -5.36
C ARG A 18 1.04 -8.12 -6.11
N LYS A 19 0.50 -9.15 -5.44
CA LYS A 19 -0.47 -10.09 -6.02
C LYS A 19 -1.91 -9.55 -6.01
N CYS A 20 -2.17 -8.43 -5.32
CA CYS A 20 -3.48 -7.78 -5.32
C CYS A 20 -3.69 -7.01 -6.62
N ASN A 21 -4.63 -7.46 -7.48
CA ASN A 21 -4.95 -6.80 -8.75
C ASN A 21 -5.43 -5.34 -8.59
N LYS A 22 -5.98 -4.97 -7.43
CA LYS A 22 -6.37 -3.59 -7.13
C LYS A 22 -5.15 -2.67 -6.91
N LEU A 23 -4.03 -3.22 -6.44
CA LEU A 23 -2.76 -2.49 -6.25
C LEU A 23 -1.82 -2.64 -7.45
N ASN A 24 -1.88 -3.77 -8.16
CA ASN A 24 -1.03 -4.10 -9.30
C ASN A 24 -1.81 -4.06 -10.62
N ASN A 25 -2.29 -2.87 -10.99
CA ASN A 25 -2.91 -2.62 -12.30
C ASN A 25 -2.23 -1.45 -13.03
N ILE A 26 -2.49 -1.37 -14.34
CA ILE A 26 -1.87 -0.40 -15.26
C ILE A 26 -2.12 1.04 -14.80
N ILE A 27 -3.35 1.35 -14.39
CA ILE A 27 -3.72 2.69 -13.92
C ILE A 27 -2.89 3.06 -12.68
N THR A 28 -2.80 2.17 -11.69
CA THR A 28 -2.05 2.41 -10.46
C THR A 28 -0.55 2.60 -10.73
N LYS A 29 0.03 1.83 -11.65
CA LYS A 29 1.42 2.00 -12.08
C LYS A 29 1.66 3.34 -12.75
N LEU A 30 0.77 3.77 -13.64
CA LEU A 30 0.85 5.07 -14.31
C LEU A 30 0.80 6.23 -13.30
N PHE A 31 -0.13 6.18 -12.35
CA PHE A 31 -0.19 7.16 -11.27
C PHE A 31 1.06 7.14 -10.39
N GLY A 32 1.62 5.96 -10.10
CA GLY A 32 2.88 5.83 -9.36
C GLY A 32 4.04 6.54 -10.06
N LEU A 33 4.11 6.48 -11.40
CA LEU A 33 5.12 7.18 -12.19
C LEU A 33 4.92 8.71 -12.17
N ILE A 34 3.68 9.17 -12.34
CA ILE A 34 3.36 10.62 -12.34
C ILE A 34 3.59 11.24 -10.96
N SER A 35 3.14 10.56 -9.90
CA SER A 35 3.29 10.99 -8.51
C SER A 35 4.65 10.66 -7.91
N ARG A 36 5.53 9.95 -8.65
CA ARG A 36 6.82 9.42 -8.16
C ARG A 36 6.72 8.67 -6.81
N THR A 37 5.61 7.97 -6.60
CA THR A 37 5.32 7.28 -5.33
C THR A 37 5.25 5.77 -5.55
N ASP A 38 5.96 5.00 -4.72
CA ASP A 38 5.79 3.55 -4.65
C ASP A 38 4.71 3.19 -3.61
N ARG A 39 3.45 3.15 -4.07
CA ARG A 39 2.32 2.80 -3.21
C ARG A 39 2.46 1.41 -2.58
N THR A 40 2.97 0.42 -3.33
CA THR A 40 3.04 -0.96 -2.80
C THR A 40 4.16 -1.06 -1.78
N GLY A 41 5.32 -0.45 -2.07
CA GLY A 41 6.42 -0.33 -1.10
C GLY A 41 6.01 0.39 0.18
N ASN A 42 5.23 1.47 0.09
CA ASN A 42 4.71 2.17 1.29
C ASN A 42 3.79 1.27 2.12
N LEU A 43 2.93 0.47 1.48
CA LEU A 43 2.07 -0.47 2.19
C LEU A 43 2.85 -1.64 2.81
N ASP A 44 3.87 -2.14 2.11
CA ASP A 44 4.80 -3.14 2.67
C ASP A 44 5.53 -2.55 3.89
N ARG A 45 5.98 -1.30 3.82
CA ARG A 45 6.56 -0.59 4.97
C ARG A 45 5.58 -0.48 6.13
N ILE A 46 4.32 -0.11 5.88
CA ILE A 46 3.28 -0.06 6.92
C ILE A 46 3.10 -1.43 7.59
N ARG A 47 3.19 -2.55 6.85
CA ARG A 47 3.15 -3.91 7.45
C ARG A 47 4.33 -4.18 8.37
N GLU A 48 5.51 -3.64 8.08
CA GLU A 48 6.71 -3.81 8.89
C GLU A 48 6.69 -2.98 10.18
N ILE A 49 6.31 -1.70 10.07
CA ILE A 49 6.52 -0.72 11.15
C ILE A 49 5.23 -0.20 11.79
N GLY A 50 4.07 -0.50 11.21
CA GLY A 50 2.77 0.03 11.63
C GLY A 50 2.46 1.41 11.05
N LEU A 51 1.16 1.72 10.93
CA LEU A 51 0.67 2.95 10.29
C LEU A 51 1.15 4.22 11.00
N GLU A 52 1.09 4.25 12.33
CA GLU A 52 1.46 5.45 13.10
C GLU A 52 2.96 5.77 12.97
N LYS A 53 3.82 4.75 12.99
CA LYS A 53 5.26 4.96 12.78
C LYS A 53 5.55 5.40 11.36
N PHE A 54 4.88 4.83 10.36
CA PHE A 54 5.02 5.25 8.97
C PHE A 54 4.64 6.73 8.77
N LYS A 55 3.55 7.20 9.40
CA LYS A 55 3.17 8.63 9.39
C LYS A 55 4.28 9.50 9.98
N SER A 56 4.90 9.08 11.08
CA SER A 56 6.00 9.84 11.70
C SER A 56 7.27 9.90 10.84
N GLU A 57 7.56 8.88 10.01
CA GLU A 57 8.71 8.86 9.09
C GLU A 57 8.50 9.77 7.87
N ASN A 58 7.25 10.12 7.55
CA ASN A 58 6.86 10.79 6.29
C ASN A 58 6.07 12.09 6.54
N MET A 59 6.27 12.75 7.68
CA MET A 59 5.66 14.03 8.03
C MET A 59 6.46 15.22 7.52
#